data_AF-A0A9E5RGX6-F1
#
_entry.id   AF-A0A9E5RGX6-F1
#
_cell.length_a   1.000
_cell.length_b   1.000
_cell.length_c   1.000
_cell.angle_alpha   90.00
_cell.angle_beta   90.00
_cell.angle_gamma   90.00
#
_symmetry.space_group_name_H-M   'P 1'
#
loop_
_entity.id
_entity.type
_entity.pdbx_description
1 polymer ?
#
loop_
_entity_poly.entity_id
_entity_poly.type
_entity_poly.pdbx_seq_one_letter_code
_entity_poly.pdbx_strand_id
1 'polypeptide(L)'
;MLLNQTYSAPLRRIRAISRIRRQIVCLAVVLLVVLSSTGCAQTTKWFSRSSELVAPQLEVVQISPFGQPGGYKITGRTSLPDQTQVTVSAIRYLQTSGQSISNPDSSYSVLARQFAPVEQGTWEANLTLWQVAPDGRFQEVWQLNQGSLGIQVEPDPNVTFLVTLDPANQSATLQDQLESQGEASTGSLVQFNADGELYLQASKTMMVALPTGGTTPPTDQTNDAVSSTPSSSGVTSASPPALSPTQTDTPIPSNAFIR
;
A
#
# COMPACT_ATOMS: atom_id res chain seq x y z
N MET A 1 -112.17 9.15 52.17
CA MET A 1 -110.88 9.08 52.87
C MET A 1 -110.01 8.09 52.10
N LEU A 2 -108.83 8.56 51.70
CA LEU A 2 -107.62 7.84 51.29
C LEU A 2 -107.63 6.98 50.01
N LEU A 3 -106.90 7.54 49.04
CA LEU A 3 -106.50 7.02 47.75
C LEU A 3 -105.54 5.84 47.86
N ASN A 4 -105.67 4.89 46.93
CA ASN A 4 -104.66 3.90 46.62
C ASN A 4 -104.03 4.30 45.27
N GLN A 5 -102.75 4.70 45.28
CA GLN A 5 -101.99 5.09 44.08
C GLN A 5 -100.88 4.07 43.82
N THR A 6 -101.05 3.29 42.77
CA THR A 6 -100.08 2.29 42.30
C THR A 6 -98.96 2.93 41.49
N TYR A 7 -97.73 2.63 41.89
CA TYR A 7 -96.45 2.99 41.26
C TYR A 7 -96.21 2.28 39.93
N SER A 8 -95.71 3.00 38.94
CA SER A 8 -94.99 2.44 37.79
C SER A 8 -93.63 3.14 37.64
N ALA A 9 -92.55 2.34 37.61
CA ALA A 9 -91.17 2.81 37.53
C ALA A 9 -90.61 2.66 36.10
N PRO A 10 -89.78 3.61 35.60
CA PRO A 10 -89.38 3.66 34.20
C PRO A 10 -88.07 2.91 33.89
N LEU A 11 -88.17 1.90 33.00
CA LEU A 11 -87.07 1.18 32.35
C LEU A 11 -86.33 2.04 31.29
N ARG A 12 -85.66 3.12 31.69
CA ARG A 12 -84.87 3.95 30.75
C ARG A 12 -83.39 4.17 31.07
N ARG A 13 -82.87 3.71 32.22
CA ARG A 13 -81.48 4.01 32.63
C ARG A 13 -80.40 3.03 32.14
N ILE A 14 -80.75 1.84 31.66
CA ILE A 14 -79.74 0.80 31.35
C ILE A 14 -79.03 1.03 30.01
N ARG A 15 -79.62 1.77 29.06
CA ARG A 15 -79.01 2.02 27.73
C ARG A 15 -77.94 3.12 27.70
N ALA A 16 -77.84 3.96 28.73
CA ALA A 16 -76.85 5.05 28.77
C ALA A 16 -75.45 4.57 29.18
N ILE A 17 -75.38 3.59 30.09
CA ILE A 17 -74.11 3.08 30.64
C ILE A 17 -73.34 2.24 29.59
N SER A 18 -74.05 1.57 28.67
CA SER A 18 -73.41 0.77 27.61
C SER A 18 -72.74 1.62 26.52
N ARG A 19 -73.24 2.84 26.26
CA ARG A 19 -72.64 3.77 25.30
C ARG A 19 -71.32 4.35 25.82
N ILE A 20 -71.25 4.67 27.10
CA ILE A 20 -70.05 5.20 27.75
C ILE A 20 -68.95 4.13 27.77
N ARG A 21 -69.29 2.87 28.08
CA ARG A 21 -68.32 1.76 28.03
C ARG A 21 -67.76 1.51 26.62
N ARG A 22 -68.61 1.57 25.58
CA ARG A 22 -68.13 1.45 24.19
C ARG A 22 -67.22 2.62 23.79
N GLN A 23 -67.54 3.85 24.20
CA GLN A 23 -66.67 4.99 23.92
C GLN A 23 -65.30 4.89 24.61
N ILE A 24 -65.25 4.47 25.88
CA ILE A 24 -63.97 4.30 26.60
C ILE A 24 -63.11 3.20 25.95
N VAL A 25 -63.70 2.09 25.53
CA VAL A 25 -62.97 1.01 24.84
C VAL A 25 -62.45 1.48 23.47
N CYS A 26 -63.26 2.20 22.69
CA CYS A 26 -62.79 2.76 21.42
C CYS A 26 -61.65 3.77 21.62
N LEU A 27 -61.73 4.62 22.64
CA LEU A 27 -60.71 5.62 22.92
C LEU A 27 -59.40 4.97 23.39
N ALA A 28 -59.47 3.91 24.21
CA ALA A 28 -58.31 3.14 24.63
C ALA A 28 -57.63 2.40 23.45
N VAL A 29 -58.41 1.81 22.53
CA VAL A 29 -57.87 1.16 21.33
C VAL A 29 -57.22 2.17 20.39
N VAL A 30 -57.83 3.33 20.16
CA VAL A 30 -57.22 4.40 19.35
C VAL A 30 -55.93 4.90 20.00
N LEU A 31 -55.89 5.08 21.31
CA LEU A 31 -54.69 5.51 22.02
C LEU A 31 -53.56 4.47 21.93
N LEU A 32 -53.90 3.17 22.02
CA LEU A 32 -52.95 2.06 21.86
C LEU A 32 -52.40 1.98 20.42
N VAL A 33 -53.23 2.22 19.41
CA VAL A 33 -52.82 2.26 18.00
C VAL A 33 -51.89 3.44 17.73
N VAL A 34 -52.18 4.63 18.28
CA VAL A 34 -51.32 5.82 18.13
C VAL A 34 -49.96 5.60 18.81
N LEU A 35 -49.92 5.00 20.01
CA LEU A 35 -48.69 4.67 20.72
C LEU A 35 -47.84 3.60 20.00
N SER A 36 -48.44 2.73 19.19
CA SER A 36 -47.70 1.74 18.40
C SER A 36 -47.15 2.28 17.06
N SER A 37 -47.51 3.51 16.66
CA SER A 37 -47.10 4.11 15.38
C SER A 37 -45.89 5.04 15.45
N THR A 38 -45.32 5.27 16.63
CA THR A 38 -43.96 5.83 16.77
C THR A 38 -42.90 4.73 16.55
N GLY A 39 -43.02 4.03 15.44
CA GLY A 39 -41.96 3.19 14.90
C GLY A 39 -40.92 4.11 14.25
N CYS A 40 -39.83 4.34 14.98
CA CYS A 40 -38.54 4.82 14.51
C CYS A 40 -38.50 5.30 13.05
N ALA A 41 -38.66 6.60 12.83
CA ALA A 41 -37.91 7.28 11.79
C ALA A 41 -36.44 7.31 12.20
N GLN A 42 -35.80 6.13 12.25
CA GLN A 42 -34.34 6.05 12.15
C GLN A 42 -34.02 6.47 10.74
N THR A 43 -33.83 7.78 10.62
CA THR A 43 -32.89 8.43 9.72
C THR A 43 -32.03 7.40 8.99
N THR A 44 -32.42 7.06 7.77
CA THR A 44 -31.52 6.48 6.78
C THR A 44 -30.52 7.55 6.35
N LYS A 45 -29.68 7.98 7.30
CA LYS A 45 -28.40 8.69 7.13
C LYS A 45 -27.24 7.71 7.34
N TRP A 46 -27.45 6.44 7.02
CA TRP A 46 -26.55 5.35 7.43
C TRP A 46 -25.60 4.88 6.32
N PHE A 47 -25.86 5.16 5.04
CA PHE A 47 -24.93 4.85 3.94
C PHE A 47 -24.51 6.10 3.16
N SER A 48 -24.04 7.10 3.89
CA SER A 48 -23.04 8.01 3.34
C SER A 48 -22.00 8.15 4.43
N ARG A 49 -21.26 7.06 4.65
CA ARG A 49 -19.95 7.14 5.26
C ARG A 49 -19.20 8.07 4.31
N SER A 50 -19.20 9.36 4.63
CA SER A 50 -18.26 10.30 4.06
C SER A 50 -16.92 9.60 4.24
N SER A 51 -16.38 9.07 3.14
CA SER A 51 -15.00 8.64 3.09
C SER A 51 -14.23 9.90 3.42
N GLU A 52 -13.93 10.06 4.70
CA GLU A 52 -12.93 11.00 5.16
C GLU A 52 -11.73 10.68 4.28
N LEU A 53 -11.36 11.64 3.43
CA LEU A 53 -10.29 11.50 2.46
C LEU A 53 -9.00 11.35 3.26
N VAL A 54 -8.70 10.12 3.68
CA VAL A 54 -7.45 9.78 4.32
C VAL A 54 -6.41 9.86 3.22
N ALA A 55 -5.56 10.89 3.29
CA ALA A 55 -4.43 11.05 2.39
C ALA A 55 -3.67 9.73 2.27
N PRO A 56 -3.22 9.34 1.06
CA PRO A 56 -2.49 8.09 0.89
C PRO A 56 -1.24 8.13 1.78
N GLN A 57 -1.01 7.05 2.54
CA GLN A 57 0.12 6.91 3.44
C GLN A 57 1.06 5.82 2.93
N LEU A 58 2.36 6.04 3.06
CA LEU A 58 3.41 5.09 2.72
C LEU A 58 4.53 5.28 3.73
N GLU A 59 4.97 4.20 4.37
CA GLU A 59 5.93 4.27 5.47
C GLU A 59 6.87 3.07 5.45
N VAL A 60 8.16 3.29 5.72
CA VAL A 60 9.15 2.24 6.00
C VAL A 60 9.23 2.01 7.51
N VAL A 61 8.69 0.90 7.99
CA VAL A 61 8.59 0.61 9.43
C VAL A 61 9.89 -0.02 9.96
N GLN A 62 10.32 -1.12 9.36
CA GLN A 62 11.44 -1.93 9.87
C GLN A 62 12.38 -2.35 8.75
N ILE A 63 13.66 -2.37 9.08
CA ILE A 63 14.74 -2.89 8.24
C ILE A 63 15.55 -3.82 9.13
N SER A 64 15.76 -5.07 8.71
CA SER A 64 16.53 -6.06 9.46
C SER A 64 17.35 -6.94 8.53
N PRO A 65 18.56 -7.39 8.93
CA PRO A 65 19.31 -8.39 8.17
C PRO A 65 18.47 -9.66 7.93
N PHE A 66 18.62 -10.28 6.77
CA PHE A 66 17.83 -11.45 6.37
C PHE A 66 18.62 -12.40 5.46
N GLY A 67 18.70 -13.68 5.86
CA GLY A 67 19.29 -14.74 5.05
C GLY A 67 20.80 -14.62 4.90
N GLN A 68 21.25 -14.27 3.69
CA GLN A 68 22.66 -14.26 3.27
C GLN A 68 23.39 -12.95 3.60
N PRO A 69 24.73 -12.90 3.56
CA PRO A 69 25.49 -11.66 3.72
C PRO A 69 25.00 -10.58 2.74
N GLY A 70 24.78 -9.36 3.27
CA GLY A 70 24.20 -8.26 2.49
C GLY A 70 22.69 -8.37 2.24
N GLY A 71 22.01 -9.39 2.76
CA GLY A 71 20.57 -9.56 2.68
C GLY A 71 19.82 -8.76 3.75
N TYR A 72 18.75 -8.07 3.35
CA TYR A 72 17.90 -7.27 4.22
C TYR A 72 16.44 -7.52 3.91
N LYS A 73 15.63 -7.62 4.96
CA LYS A 73 14.17 -7.59 4.90
C LYS A 73 13.68 -6.21 5.31
N ILE A 74 12.84 -5.62 4.47
CA ILE A 74 12.26 -4.30 4.65
C ILE A 74 10.75 -4.48 4.69
N THR A 75 10.12 -3.94 5.73
CA THR A 75 8.66 -3.97 5.88
C THR A 75 8.13 -2.57 6.10
N GLY A 76 6.93 -2.32 5.58
CA GLY A 76 6.28 -1.03 5.75
C GLY A 76 4.77 -1.11 5.84
N ARG A 77 4.17 0.06 5.99
CA ARG A 77 2.72 0.26 6.08
C ARG A 77 2.26 1.19 4.99
N THR A 78 1.01 1.04 4.59
CA THR A 78 0.40 1.90 3.60
C THR A 78 -1.12 1.89 3.69
N SER A 79 -1.76 2.96 3.22
CA SER A 79 -3.20 3.01 2.99
C SER A 79 -3.58 2.73 1.53
N LEU A 80 -2.62 2.32 0.69
CA LEU A 80 -2.86 1.93 -0.70
C LEU A 80 -3.72 0.66 -0.77
N PRO A 81 -4.51 0.49 -1.84
CA PRO A 81 -5.28 -0.73 -2.05
C PRO A 81 -4.40 -1.99 -2.12
N ASP A 82 -4.96 -3.13 -1.73
CA ASP A 82 -4.30 -4.42 -1.90
C ASP A 82 -3.93 -4.66 -3.37
N GLN A 83 -2.85 -5.42 -3.60
CA GLN A 83 -2.25 -5.70 -4.91
C GLN A 83 -1.60 -4.50 -5.60
N THR A 84 -1.64 -3.29 -5.01
CA THR A 84 -0.82 -2.17 -5.48
C THR A 84 0.65 -2.57 -5.44
N GLN A 85 1.40 -2.33 -6.51
CA GLN A 85 2.84 -2.62 -6.53
C GLN A 85 3.64 -1.39 -6.11
N VAL A 86 4.44 -1.52 -5.05
CA VAL A 86 5.43 -0.52 -4.65
C VAL A 86 6.83 -0.98 -5.07
N THR A 87 7.70 -0.02 -5.36
CA THR A 87 9.11 -0.28 -5.67
C THR A 87 9.96 0.04 -4.45
N VAL A 88 10.69 -0.95 -3.94
CA VAL A 88 11.61 -0.80 -2.82
C VAL A 88 13.04 -0.83 -3.35
N SER A 89 13.79 0.24 -3.12
CA SER A 89 15.18 0.40 -3.57
C SER A 89 16.10 0.67 -2.39
N ALA A 90 17.33 0.16 -2.46
CA ALA A 90 18.42 0.52 -1.55
C ALA A 90 19.43 1.37 -2.32
N ILE A 91 19.71 2.58 -1.81
CA ILE A 91 20.53 3.58 -2.47
C ILE A 91 21.71 3.93 -1.57
N ARG A 92 22.92 3.92 -2.12
CA ARG A 92 24.13 4.43 -1.45
C ARG A 92 24.68 5.62 -2.23
N TYR A 93 24.94 6.71 -1.53
CA TYR A 93 25.60 7.88 -2.12
C TYR A 93 27.11 7.63 -2.26
N LEU A 94 27.69 8.18 -3.31
CA LEU A 94 29.08 8.03 -3.70
C LEU A 94 29.68 9.42 -3.86
N GLN A 95 30.74 9.71 -3.12
CA GLN A 95 31.47 10.96 -3.21
C GLN A 95 32.65 10.80 -4.15
N THR A 96 32.84 11.75 -5.06
CA THR A 96 34.14 11.92 -5.72
C THR A 96 35.00 12.84 -4.85
N SER A 97 36.31 12.62 -4.81
CA SER A 97 37.23 13.44 -4.01
C SER A 97 37.09 14.93 -4.39
N GLY A 98 36.56 15.72 -3.45
CA GLY A 98 36.32 17.17 -3.61
C GLY A 98 34.84 17.60 -3.66
N GLN A 99 33.87 16.68 -3.70
CA GLN A 99 32.43 17.00 -3.64
C GLN A 99 31.81 16.69 -2.27
N SER A 100 31.01 17.63 -1.74
CA SER A 100 30.19 17.44 -0.54
C SER A 100 28.92 16.64 -0.85
N ILE A 101 28.45 15.80 0.10
CA ILE A 101 27.18 15.04 0.01
C ILE A 101 25.97 15.97 -0.16
N SER A 102 26.07 17.22 0.32
CA SER A 102 24.99 18.22 0.21
C SER A 102 24.81 18.78 -1.21
N ASN A 103 25.63 18.35 -2.17
CA ASN A 103 25.54 18.82 -3.54
C ASN A 103 24.48 17.99 -4.30
N PRO A 104 23.51 18.62 -5.00
CA PRO A 104 22.56 17.92 -5.87
C PRO A 104 23.23 17.09 -6.97
N ASP A 105 24.53 17.30 -7.23
CA ASP A 105 25.35 16.53 -8.16
C ASP A 105 26.04 15.31 -7.53
N SER A 106 25.64 14.91 -6.31
CA SER A 106 26.19 13.72 -5.66
C SER A 106 25.82 12.46 -6.45
N SER A 107 26.84 11.68 -6.81
CA SER A 107 26.63 10.40 -7.48
C SER A 107 26.01 9.40 -6.51
N TYR A 108 25.21 8.47 -7.01
CA TYR A 108 24.62 7.41 -6.19
C TYR A 108 24.66 6.08 -6.93
N SER A 109 24.51 5.00 -6.18
CA SER A 109 24.34 3.65 -6.71
C SER A 109 23.08 3.04 -6.13
N VAL A 110 22.24 2.49 -7.00
CA VAL A 110 21.13 1.62 -6.61
C VAL A 110 21.74 0.24 -6.36
N LEU A 111 21.82 -0.16 -5.09
CA LEU A 111 22.42 -1.43 -4.68
C LEU A 111 21.50 -2.61 -5.00
N ALA A 112 20.20 -2.40 -4.82
CA ALA A 112 19.16 -3.38 -5.11
C ALA A 112 17.81 -2.68 -5.32
N ARG A 113 16.94 -3.30 -6.10
CA ARG A 113 15.56 -2.86 -6.33
C ARG A 113 14.65 -4.09 -6.41
N GLN A 114 13.49 -4.02 -5.77
CA GLN A 114 12.50 -5.09 -5.76
C GLN A 114 11.09 -4.51 -5.75
N PHE A 115 10.17 -5.11 -6.50
CA PHE A 115 8.74 -4.80 -6.39
C PHE A 115 8.12 -5.59 -5.24
N ALA A 116 7.23 -4.95 -4.49
CA ALA A 116 6.48 -5.57 -3.41
C ALA A 116 4.99 -5.28 -3.57
N PRO A 117 4.12 -6.30 -3.55
CA PRO A 117 2.68 -6.07 -3.51
C PRO A 117 2.26 -5.56 -2.12
N VAL A 118 1.23 -4.73 -2.11
CA VAL A 118 0.52 -4.35 -0.89
C VAL A 118 -0.45 -5.47 -0.51
N GLU A 119 -0.36 -5.91 0.74
CA GLU A 119 -1.24 -6.91 1.34
C GLU A 119 -1.72 -6.41 2.70
N GLN A 120 -3.04 -6.19 2.82
CA GLN A 120 -3.71 -5.80 4.05
C GLN A 120 -3.12 -4.53 4.68
N GLY A 121 -2.79 -3.54 3.85
CA GLY A 121 -2.19 -2.27 4.29
C GLY A 121 -0.71 -2.39 4.71
N THR A 122 -0.05 -3.48 4.37
CA THR A 122 1.39 -3.69 4.60
C THR A 122 2.09 -4.09 3.31
N TRP A 123 3.41 -3.92 3.28
CA TRP A 123 4.24 -4.40 2.17
C TRP A 123 5.57 -4.92 2.73
N GLU A 124 6.16 -5.89 2.04
CA GLU A 124 7.44 -6.50 2.42
C GLU A 124 8.32 -6.73 1.19
N ALA A 125 9.61 -6.43 1.30
CA ALA A 125 10.61 -6.71 0.28
C ALA A 125 11.88 -7.29 0.90
N ASN A 126 12.48 -8.25 0.19
CA ASN A 126 13.81 -8.79 0.51
C ASN A 126 14.80 -8.26 -0.52
N LEU A 127 15.82 -7.52 -0.06
CA LEU A 127 16.87 -6.96 -0.89
C LEU A 127 18.20 -7.65 -0.58
N THR A 128 18.99 -7.91 -1.63
CA THR A 128 20.39 -8.38 -1.48
C THR A 128 21.30 -7.29 -2.02
N LEU A 129 22.03 -6.62 -1.13
CA LEU A 129 22.87 -5.47 -1.45
C LEU A 129 24.25 -5.86 -1.99
N TRP A 130 24.69 -7.08 -1.68
CA TRP A 130 26.01 -7.58 -2.06
C TRP A 130 25.88 -8.66 -3.14
N GLN A 131 26.71 -8.57 -4.15
CA GLN A 131 26.83 -9.54 -5.24
C GLN A 131 28.15 -10.29 -5.12
N VAL A 132 28.22 -11.47 -5.74
CA VAL A 132 29.46 -12.24 -5.82
C VAL A 132 30.19 -11.83 -7.10
N ALA A 133 31.37 -11.23 -6.95
CA ALA A 133 32.22 -10.86 -8.07
C ALA A 133 32.82 -12.11 -8.77
N PRO A 134 33.41 -11.97 -9.98
CA PRO A 134 34.05 -13.09 -10.68
C PRO A 134 35.18 -13.76 -9.89
N ASP A 135 35.80 -13.05 -8.94
CA ASP A 135 36.83 -13.58 -8.05
C ASP A 135 36.27 -14.20 -6.76
N GLY A 136 34.94 -14.28 -6.63
CA GLY A 136 34.24 -14.83 -5.47
C GLY A 136 34.03 -13.83 -4.33
N ARG A 137 34.61 -12.63 -4.36
CA ARG A 137 34.42 -11.65 -3.27
C ARG A 137 33.03 -11.04 -3.29
N PHE A 138 32.50 -10.72 -2.11
CA PHE A 138 31.29 -9.91 -2.04
C PHE A 138 31.60 -8.45 -2.44
N GLN A 139 30.78 -7.87 -3.30
CA GLN A 139 30.90 -6.50 -3.79
C GLN A 139 29.52 -5.85 -3.96
N GLU A 140 29.43 -4.54 -3.76
CA GLU A 140 28.28 -3.74 -4.17
C GLU A 140 28.35 -3.43 -5.67
N VAL A 141 27.22 -3.15 -6.32
CA VAL A 141 27.12 -2.92 -7.77
C VAL A 141 28.12 -1.87 -8.28
N TRP A 142 28.31 -0.77 -7.54
CA TRP A 142 29.25 0.28 -7.94
C TRP A 142 30.72 -0.17 -7.91
N GLN A 143 31.10 -1.10 -7.02
CA GLN A 143 32.48 -1.60 -6.92
C GLN A 143 32.87 -2.40 -8.16
N LEU A 144 31.92 -3.15 -8.71
CA LEU A 144 32.10 -3.91 -9.96
C LEU A 144 32.41 -2.99 -11.16
N ASN A 145 31.87 -1.77 -11.15
CA ASN A 145 31.98 -0.83 -12.26
C ASN A 145 33.10 0.22 -12.09
N GLN A 146 33.69 0.36 -10.90
CA GLN A 146 34.76 1.34 -10.64
C GLN A 146 35.96 1.17 -11.57
N GLY A 147 36.40 -0.08 -11.79
CA GLY A 147 37.57 -0.39 -12.60
C GLY A 147 37.42 0.03 -14.06
N SER A 148 36.22 -0.11 -14.63
CA SER A 148 35.93 0.31 -16.01
C SER A 148 35.79 1.81 -16.19
N LEU A 149 35.36 2.53 -15.14
CA LEU A 149 35.11 3.96 -15.20
C LEU A 149 36.36 4.79 -14.88
N GLY A 150 37.36 4.21 -14.20
CA GLY A 150 38.57 4.93 -13.79
C GLY A 150 38.29 6.05 -12.78
N ILE A 151 37.15 6.00 -12.09
CA ILE A 151 36.73 7.00 -11.10
C ILE A 151 36.89 6.39 -9.71
N GLN A 152 37.65 7.07 -8.86
CA GLN A 152 37.72 6.74 -7.44
C GLN A 152 36.57 7.43 -6.72
N VAL A 153 35.68 6.64 -6.11
CA VAL A 153 34.60 7.15 -5.27
C VAL A 153 34.70 6.62 -3.84
N GLU A 154 34.31 7.45 -2.89
CA GLU A 154 34.17 7.13 -1.48
C GLU A 154 32.68 6.92 -1.15
N PRO A 155 32.28 5.73 -0.67
CA PRO A 155 30.90 5.45 -0.35
C PRO A 155 30.45 6.11 0.96
N ASP A 156 29.24 6.66 0.98
CA ASP A 156 28.58 7.02 2.24
C ASP A 156 28.41 5.76 3.10
N PRO A 157 28.69 5.78 4.42
CA PRO A 157 28.52 4.62 5.29
C PRO A 157 27.05 4.20 5.45
N ASN A 158 26.10 5.06 5.08
CA ASN A 158 24.68 4.83 5.15
C ASN A 158 24.07 4.41 3.81
N VAL A 159 23.02 3.62 3.91
CA VAL A 159 22.14 3.25 2.81
C VAL A 159 20.75 3.81 3.09
N THR A 160 20.18 4.47 2.09
CA THR A 160 18.80 4.94 2.10
C THR A 160 17.91 3.88 1.46
N PHE A 161 17.02 3.31 2.26
CA PHE A 161 15.95 2.44 1.77
C PHE A 161 14.77 3.31 1.39
N LEU A 162 14.45 3.33 0.11
CA LEU A 162 13.41 4.15 -0.50
C LEU A 162 12.29 3.24 -0.98
N VAL A 163 11.06 3.54 -0.61
CA VAL A 163 9.86 2.95 -1.22
C VAL A 163 9.18 4.02 -2.06
N THR A 164 8.85 3.69 -3.29
CA THR A 164 8.11 4.56 -4.21
C THR A 164 6.89 3.87 -4.78
N LEU A 165 5.87 4.67 -5.08
CA LEU A 165 4.76 4.28 -5.93
C LEU A 165 4.84 5.14 -7.20
N ASP A 166 4.96 4.48 -8.35
CA ASP A 166 4.80 5.08 -9.66
C ASP A 166 3.37 4.78 -10.16
N PRO A 167 2.47 5.78 -10.19
CA PRO A 167 1.08 5.59 -10.62
C PRO A 167 0.94 5.19 -12.09
N ALA A 168 1.87 5.56 -12.96
CA ALA A 168 1.81 5.25 -14.39
C ALA A 168 1.87 3.74 -14.66
N ASN A 169 2.46 2.99 -13.73
CA ASN A 169 2.55 1.54 -13.76
C ASN A 169 1.44 0.82 -12.97
N GLN A 170 0.38 1.53 -12.58
CA GLN A 170 -0.74 0.98 -11.80
C GLN A 170 -2.04 0.89 -12.61
N SER A 171 -3.09 0.35 -11.99
CA SER A 171 -4.44 0.37 -12.57
C SER A 171 -4.94 1.81 -12.72
N ALA A 172 -5.66 2.11 -13.81
CA ALA A 172 -6.28 3.41 -14.05
C ALA A 172 -7.15 3.88 -12.86
N THR A 173 -7.86 2.97 -12.18
CA THR A 173 -8.66 3.30 -11.00
C THR A 173 -7.83 3.84 -9.83
N LEU A 174 -6.63 3.29 -9.62
CA LEU A 174 -5.73 3.79 -8.58
C LEU A 174 -5.17 5.16 -8.97
N GLN A 175 -4.86 5.36 -10.26
CA GLN A 175 -4.42 6.66 -10.77
C GLN A 175 -5.49 7.74 -10.55
N ASP A 176 -6.73 7.50 -10.98
CA ASP A 176 -7.87 8.43 -10.77
C ASP A 176 -8.07 8.74 -9.27
N GLN A 177 -7.91 7.72 -8.41
CA GLN A 177 -8.02 7.87 -6.97
C GLN A 177 -6.89 8.74 -6.39
N LEU A 178 -5.66 8.56 -6.84
CA LEU A 178 -4.52 9.36 -6.38
C LEU A 178 -4.59 10.80 -6.90
N GLU A 179 -5.00 11.01 -8.14
CA GLU A 179 -5.17 12.35 -8.73
C GLU A 179 -6.28 13.13 -8.02
N SER A 180 -7.43 12.49 -7.75
CA SER A 180 -8.53 13.12 -6.99
C SER A 180 -8.18 13.40 -5.53
N GLN A 181 -7.21 12.66 -4.96
CA GLN A 181 -6.71 12.88 -3.60
C GLN A 181 -5.52 13.84 -3.52
N GLY A 182 -4.80 14.05 -4.63
CA GLY A 182 -3.58 14.87 -4.68
C GLY A 182 -3.82 16.32 -4.25
N GLU A 183 -4.98 16.89 -4.61
CA GLU A 183 -5.36 18.25 -4.18
C GLU A 183 -5.59 18.36 -2.66
N ALA A 184 -6.10 17.29 -2.03
CA ALA A 184 -6.35 17.24 -0.59
C ALA A 184 -5.13 16.78 0.23
N SER A 185 -4.12 16.21 -0.43
CA SER A 185 -2.95 15.55 0.18
C SER A 185 -1.69 16.37 -0.02
N THR A 186 -1.73 17.66 0.36
CA THR A 186 -0.59 18.59 0.30
C THR A 186 0.43 18.34 1.44
N GLY A 187 0.84 17.08 1.63
CA GLY A 187 1.80 16.66 2.64
C GLY A 187 3.07 16.04 2.04
N SER A 188 4.14 15.97 2.84
CA SER A 188 5.51 15.50 2.53
C SER A 188 5.65 14.17 1.74
N LEU A 189 4.54 13.46 1.50
CA LEU A 189 4.52 12.15 0.86
C LEU A 189 4.22 12.21 -0.64
N VAL A 190 3.48 13.23 -1.10
CA VAL A 190 3.10 13.40 -2.51
C VAL A 190 4.12 14.32 -3.17
N GLN A 191 4.81 13.81 -4.19
CA GLN A 191 5.78 14.57 -4.97
C GLN A 191 5.41 14.54 -6.44
N PHE A 192 5.91 15.52 -7.19
CA PHE A 192 5.75 15.58 -8.64
C PHE A 192 7.13 15.42 -9.28
N ASN A 193 7.21 14.58 -10.31
CA ASN A 193 8.45 14.46 -11.08
C ASN A 193 8.63 15.70 -12.00
N ALA A 194 9.72 15.73 -12.77
CA ALA A 194 10.00 16.85 -13.69
C ALA A 194 8.91 17.01 -14.78
N ASP A 195 8.18 15.94 -15.08
CA ASP A 195 7.08 15.91 -16.06
C ASP A 195 5.73 16.27 -15.42
N GLY A 196 5.70 16.55 -14.12
CA GLY A 196 4.49 16.88 -13.38
C GLY A 196 3.65 15.67 -12.98
N GLU A 197 4.18 14.45 -13.09
CA GLU A 197 3.50 13.23 -12.67
C GLU A 197 3.62 13.03 -11.17
N LEU A 198 2.50 12.68 -10.54
CA LEU A 198 2.42 12.42 -9.11
C LEU A 198 3.14 11.12 -8.76
N TYR A 199 3.89 11.10 -7.66
CA TYR A 199 4.43 9.88 -7.08
C TYR A 199 4.41 9.95 -5.55
N LEU A 200 4.31 8.78 -4.90
CA LEU A 200 4.43 8.67 -3.45
C LEU A 200 5.80 8.16 -3.09
N GLN A 201 6.42 8.72 -2.05
CA GLN A 201 7.68 8.19 -1.55
C GLN A 201 7.81 8.23 -0.04
N ALA A 202 8.49 7.22 0.50
CA ALA A 202 8.95 7.21 1.88
C ALA A 202 10.36 6.62 1.95
N SER A 203 11.17 7.10 2.89
CA SER A 203 12.53 6.62 3.02
C SER A 203 12.97 6.44 4.47
N LYS A 204 13.94 5.56 4.67
CA LYS A 204 14.62 5.35 5.94
C LYS A 204 16.09 5.04 5.69
N THR A 205 16.95 5.81 6.33
CA THR A 205 18.41 5.69 6.19
C THR A 205 18.98 4.96 7.39
N MET A 206 19.91 4.03 7.15
CA MET A 206 20.67 3.37 8.21
C MET A 206 22.09 3.04 7.78
N MET A 207 22.98 2.87 8.76
CA MET A 207 24.35 2.45 8.51
C MET A 207 24.37 0.99 8.01
N VAL A 208 25.07 0.76 6.90
CA VAL A 208 25.27 -0.57 6.32
C VAL A 208 26.75 -0.71 6.00
N ALA A 209 27.40 -1.67 6.64
CA ALA A 209 28.82 -1.94 6.43
C ALA A 209 29.09 -2.31 4.96
N LEU A 210 30.27 -1.95 4.48
CA LEU A 210 30.74 -2.36 3.17
C LEU A 210 30.93 -3.89 3.12
N PRO A 211 30.83 -4.51 1.93
CA PRO A 211 31.05 -5.93 1.76
C PRO A 211 32.39 -6.39 2.33
N THR A 212 32.37 -7.51 3.06
CA THR A 212 33.57 -8.17 3.56
C THR A 212 33.49 -9.68 3.29
N GLY A 213 34.63 -10.31 3.01
CA GLY A 213 34.70 -11.75 2.72
C GLY A 213 34.35 -12.11 1.27
N GLY A 214 33.96 -13.36 1.07
CA GLY A 214 33.62 -13.92 -0.25
C GLY A 214 33.04 -15.33 -0.16
N THR A 215 32.64 -15.85 -1.30
CA THR A 215 32.13 -17.21 -1.54
C THR A 215 32.80 -17.81 -2.79
N THR A 216 32.39 -19.01 -3.19
CA THR A 216 32.85 -19.63 -4.43
C THR A 216 32.47 -18.75 -5.63
N PRO A 217 33.40 -18.46 -6.54
CA PRO A 217 33.12 -17.73 -7.77
C PRO A 217 31.92 -18.31 -8.54
N PRO A 218 31.10 -17.48 -9.20
CA PRO A 218 30.07 -17.97 -10.11
C PRO A 218 30.72 -18.87 -11.16
N THR A 219 30.17 -20.07 -11.37
CA THR A 219 30.67 -20.94 -12.44
C THR A 219 30.20 -20.36 -13.77
N ASP A 220 31.13 -19.96 -14.64
CA ASP A 220 30.81 -19.56 -16.01
C ASP A 220 30.13 -20.73 -16.72
N GLN A 221 28.80 -20.67 -16.85
CA GLN A 221 28.06 -21.55 -17.73
C GLN A 221 28.40 -21.13 -19.17
N THR A 222 29.55 -21.59 -19.64
CA THR A 222 29.92 -21.50 -21.05
C THR A 222 28.92 -22.40 -21.79
N ASN A 223 27.97 -21.78 -22.48
CA ASN A 223 27.06 -22.48 -23.38
C ASN A 223 27.89 -23.05 -24.53
N ASP A 224 28.31 -24.30 -24.42
CA ASP A 224 28.79 -25.11 -25.53
C ASP A 224 27.63 -25.37 -26.51
N ALA A 225 27.45 -24.46 -27.47
CA ALA A 225 26.80 -24.71 -28.74
C ALA A 225 27.93 -24.93 -29.77
N VAL A 226 28.02 -25.97 -30.61
CA VAL A 226 27.02 -26.72 -31.38
C VAL A 226 27.65 -28.07 -31.72
N SER A 227 27.00 -29.19 -31.39
CA SER A 227 27.20 -30.46 -32.13
C SER A 227 25.91 -30.76 -32.89
N SER A 228 25.97 -30.58 -34.19
CA SER A 228 24.92 -30.90 -35.14
C SER A 228 24.65 -32.40 -35.14
N THR A 229 23.46 -32.84 -34.76
CA THR A 229 22.91 -34.12 -35.24
C THR A 229 21.38 -34.02 -35.29
N PRO A 230 20.73 -34.30 -36.43
CA PRO A 230 19.28 -34.30 -36.52
C PRO A 230 18.75 -35.68 -36.17
N SER A 231 17.84 -35.81 -35.19
CA SER A 231 16.84 -36.88 -35.14
C SER A 231 15.73 -36.62 -34.10
N SER A 232 14.53 -36.68 -34.66
CA SER A 232 13.13 -36.68 -34.18
C SER A 232 12.75 -37.00 -32.73
N SER A 233 11.61 -36.39 -32.35
CA SER A 233 10.48 -36.94 -31.57
C SER A 233 10.41 -36.65 -30.07
N GLY A 234 9.83 -35.48 -29.76
CA GLY A 234 8.65 -35.28 -28.91
C GLY A 234 8.58 -35.92 -27.51
N VAL A 235 8.62 -35.09 -26.48
CA VAL A 235 7.67 -35.11 -25.35
C VAL A 235 7.52 -33.67 -24.83
N THR A 236 6.27 -33.20 -24.75
CA THR A 236 5.85 -31.93 -24.17
C THR A 236 6.09 -31.94 -22.66
N SER A 237 6.89 -31.01 -22.15
CA SER A 237 6.88 -30.64 -20.72
C SER A 237 7.06 -29.13 -20.64
N ALA A 238 5.95 -28.47 -20.32
CA ALA A 238 5.89 -27.02 -20.15
C ALA A 238 6.65 -26.63 -18.88
N SER A 239 7.80 -25.99 -19.06
CA SER A 239 8.52 -25.28 -18.00
C SER A 239 7.97 -23.85 -17.93
N PRO A 240 7.69 -23.28 -16.75
CA PRO A 240 7.24 -21.90 -16.62
C PRO A 240 8.35 -20.91 -17.03
N PRO A 241 8.00 -19.77 -17.65
CA PRO A 241 8.98 -18.79 -18.08
C PRO A 241 9.68 -18.17 -16.85
N ALA A 242 11.01 -18.25 -16.85
CA ALA A 242 11.86 -17.47 -15.97
C ALA A 242 11.66 -15.99 -16.29
N LEU A 243 11.03 -15.26 -15.37
CA LEU A 243 11.00 -13.81 -15.39
C LEU A 243 12.40 -13.31 -15.00
N SER A 244 13.23 -13.06 -16.00
CA SER A 244 14.41 -12.22 -15.82
C SER A 244 13.93 -10.82 -15.43
N PRO A 245 14.35 -10.24 -14.29
CA PRO A 245 14.02 -8.86 -13.98
C PRO A 245 14.74 -7.97 -15.01
N THR A 246 13.99 -7.41 -15.95
CA THR A 246 14.48 -6.32 -16.80
C THR A 246 14.69 -5.10 -15.90
N GLN A 247 15.94 -4.84 -15.57
CA GLN A 247 16.34 -3.60 -14.93
C GLN A 247 16.24 -2.46 -15.96
N THR A 248 15.26 -1.58 -15.77
CA THR A 248 15.16 -0.34 -16.55
C THR A 248 16.06 0.70 -15.89
N ASP A 249 17.16 1.06 -16.57
CA ASP A 249 18.11 2.11 -16.17
C ASP A 249 17.59 3.52 -16.55
N THR A 250 16.29 3.80 -16.38
CA THR A 250 15.80 5.17 -16.54
C THR A 250 16.42 6.02 -15.43
N PRO A 251 17.15 7.11 -15.79
CA PRO A 251 17.76 7.98 -14.79
C PRO A 251 16.67 8.63 -13.93
N ILE A 252 16.81 8.49 -12.61
CA ILE A 252 15.93 9.15 -11.65
C ILE A 252 16.23 10.66 -11.72
N PRO A 253 15.22 11.52 -11.91
CA PRO A 253 15.45 12.96 -12.03
C PRO A 253 15.99 13.54 -10.70
N SER A 254 16.94 14.48 -10.81
CA SER A 254 17.69 15.03 -9.67
C SER A 254 16.83 15.81 -8.66
N ASN A 255 15.64 16.25 -9.07
CA ASN A 255 14.66 16.90 -8.20
C ASN A 255 13.82 15.92 -7.35
N ALA A 256 13.94 14.60 -7.56
CA ALA A 256 13.20 13.60 -6.79
C ALA A 256 13.61 13.51 -5.30
N PHE A 257 14.70 14.19 -4.92
CA PHE A 257 15.31 14.11 -3.59
C PHE A 257 15.31 15.44 -2.83
N ILE A 258 14.52 16.43 -3.26
CA ILE A 258 14.45 17.69 -2.51
C ILE A 258 13.74 17.46 -1.17
N ARG A 259 14.52 17.61 -0.09
CA ARG A 259 14.06 17.70 1.30
C ARG A 259 13.59 19.11 1.63
#